data_AF-A0A4C2E9C7-F1
#
_entry.id   AF-A0A4C2E9C7-F1
#
_cell.length_a   1.000
_cell.length_b   1.000
_cell.length_c   1.000
_cell.angle_alpha   90.00
_cell.angle_beta   90.00
_cell.angle_gamma   90.00
#
_symmetry.space_group_name_H-M   'P 1'
#
loop_
_entity.id
_entity.type
_entity.pdbx_description
1 polymer ?
#
loop_
_entity_poly.entity_id
_entity_poly.type
_entity_poly.pdbx_seq_one_letter_code
_entity_poly.pdbx_strand_id
1 'polypeptide(L)'
;MSTGYSHLTKAGARILNRLNNPPEHLKPFVSKYTKRSVPEFLRPAIDEVDPKETFETEKQWKYMPGDRVVIMKGKQRGNICVVKQHDRITNGFILDENGPTKTVPVPKQFWLEGQKTHMLTVPVAIKQEDVKLVADVDDPQNPGQTKTVAVRDVTFGGYYYDADYKKMMPYRQVSGERDLVIPWPKPEEHEDGELATDGMAAREQTFWVESLAKNPIPEAAFLTIRNPHSKFRRGKLTARDISKLVAPPMPLSEVKKARLAEKEQLAQIPKPKLTEEDKNLIGNKIYEHLREYVGK
;
A
#
# COMPACT_ATOMS: atom_id res chain seq x y z
N MET A 1 -35.49 4.32 -8.91
CA MET A 1 -34.46 4.56 -9.94
C MET A 1 -34.28 6.05 -10.08
N SER A 2 -33.11 6.61 -9.73
CA SER A 2 -32.88 8.03 -9.99
C SER A 2 -32.91 8.24 -11.50
N THR A 3 -33.65 9.24 -11.97
CA THR A 3 -33.81 9.56 -13.40
C THR A 3 -32.58 10.27 -13.99
N GLY A 4 -31.44 10.23 -13.29
CA GLY A 4 -30.21 10.90 -13.68
C GLY A 4 -29.30 9.99 -14.48
N TYR A 5 -28.93 10.41 -15.69
CA TYR A 5 -27.90 9.78 -16.53
C TYR A 5 -26.46 10.02 -16.03
N SER A 6 -26.28 10.31 -14.73
CA SER A 6 -24.98 10.60 -14.12
C SER A 6 -24.05 9.39 -14.06
N HIS A 7 -24.58 8.17 -14.04
CA HIS A 7 -23.76 6.95 -14.10
C HIS A 7 -23.13 6.73 -15.49
N LEU A 8 -23.69 7.33 -16.54
CA LEU A 8 -23.17 7.25 -17.92
C LEU A 8 -22.13 8.33 -18.25
N THR A 9 -22.03 9.39 -17.43
CA THR A 9 -21.17 10.53 -17.72
C THR A 9 -20.38 11.00 -16.49
N LYS A 10 -19.13 11.41 -16.68
CA LYS A 10 -18.31 12.04 -15.63
C LYS A 10 -18.45 13.57 -15.63
N ALA A 11 -19.59 14.09 -16.09
CA ALA A 11 -19.85 15.52 -16.16
C ALA A 11 -19.81 16.13 -14.74
N GLY A 12 -19.15 17.29 -14.58
CA GLY A 12 -19.00 17.92 -13.27
C GLY A 12 -17.97 17.25 -12.34
N ALA A 13 -17.06 16.42 -12.85
CA ALA A 13 -16.03 15.74 -12.04
C ALA A 13 -15.26 16.66 -11.08
N ARG A 14 -15.01 17.93 -11.43
CA ARG A 14 -14.36 18.90 -10.52
C ARG A 14 -15.21 19.18 -9.28
N ILE A 15 -16.52 19.33 -9.45
CA ILE A 15 -17.46 19.58 -8.35
C ILE A 15 -17.55 18.33 -7.48
N LEU A 16 -17.72 17.15 -8.11
CA LEU A 16 -17.75 15.86 -7.40
C LEU A 16 -16.46 15.63 -6.61
N ASN A 17 -15.28 15.94 -7.16
CA ASN A 17 -14.01 15.80 -6.45
C ASN A 17 -13.92 16.71 -5.21
N ARG A 18 -14.52 17.91 -5.26
CA ARG A 18 -14.58 18.83 -4.10
C ARG A 18 -15.58 18.35 -3.04
N LEU A 19 -16.69 17.75 -3.46
CA LEU A 19 -17.69 17.19 -2.55
C LEU A 19 -17.21 15.90 -1.89
N ASN A 20 -16.54 15.03 -2.63
CA ASN A 20 -16.03 13.75 -2.15
C ASN A 20 -14.79 13.90 -1.27
N ASN A 21 -14.00 14.96 -1.47
CA ASN A 21 -12.82 15.25 -0.67
C ASN A 21 -12.97 16.59 0.06
N PRO A 22 -13.86 16.68 1.06
CA PRO A 22 -13.99 17.89 1.85
C PRO A 22 -12.70 18.12 2.68
N PRO A 23 -12.33 19.38 2.95
CA PRO A 23 -11.26 19.70 3.90
C PRO A 23 -11.48 19.01 5.25
N GLU A 24 -10.40 18.58 5.92
CA GLU A 24 -10.46 17.79 7.16
C GLU A 24 -11.29 18.46 8.26
N HIS A 25 -11.16 19.77 8.44
CA HIS A 25 -11.93 20.54 9.43
C HIS A 25 -13.45 20.55 9.18
N LEU A 26 -13.89 20.26 7.95
CA LEU A 26 -15.32 20.18 7.60
C LEU A 26 -15.88 18.75 7.66
N LYS A 27 -15.03 17.72 7.78
CA LYS A 27 -15.50 16.32 7.85
C LYS A 27 -16.48 16.06 9.00
N PRO A 28 -16.26 16.57 10.25
CA PRO A 28 -17.21 16.37 11.33
C PRO A 28 -18.57 17.02 11.05
N PHE A 29 -18.56 18.17 10.37
CA PHE A 29 -19.79 18.85 9.94
C PHE A 29 -20.54 17.97 8.94
N VAL A 30 -19.90 17.51 7.87
CA VAL A 30 -20.52 16.64 6.85
C VAL A 30 -21.04 15.34 7.47
N SER A 31 -20.24 14.69 8.32
CA SER A 31 -20.64 13.46 9.04
C SER A 31 -21.87 13.68 9.91
N LYS A 32 -21.98 14.82 10.60
CA LYS A 32 -23.17 15.17 11.40
C LYS A 32 -24.46 15.22 10.56
N TYR A 33 -24.43 15.85 9.38
CA TYR A 33 -25.61 15.90 8.51
C TYR A 33 -25.93 14.53 7.92
N THR A 34 -24.91 13.77 7.55
CA THR A 34 -25.06 12.40 7.04
C THR A 34 -25.69 11.49 8.10
N LYS A 35 -25.19 11.52 9.35
CA LYS A 35 -25.77 10.77 10.47
C LYS A 35 -27.22 11.18 10.76
N ARG A 36 -27.58 12.45 10.55
CA ARG A 36 -28.95 12.96 10.74
C ARG A 36 -29.90 12.52 9.63
N SER A 37 -29.43 12.39 8.39
CA SER A 37 -30.27 11.97 7.25
C SER A 37 -30.52 10.47 7.22
N VAL A 38 -29.63 9.65 7.79
CA VAL A 38 -29.80 8.20 7.84
C VAL A 38 -30.64 7.74 9.04
N PRO A 39 -31.55 6.78 8.85
CA PRO A 39 -32.25 6.10 9.95
C PRO A 39 -31.30 5.41 10.93
N GLU A 40 -31.75 5.23 12.17
CA GLU A 40 -30.91 4.67 13.25
C GLU A 40 -30.38 3.25 12.97
N PHE A 41 -31.16 2.42 12.27
CA PHE A 41 -30.76 1.04 11.96
C PHE A 41 -29.65 0.96 10.90
N LEU A 42 -29.51 2.00 10.06
CA LEU A 42 -28.42 2.12 9.07
C LEU A 42 -27.23 2.93 9.59
N ARG A 43 -27.41 3.69 10.69
CA ARG A 43 -26.37 4.55 11.21
C ARG A 43 -25.21 3.71 11.76
N PRO A 44 -23.97 3.89 11.25
CA PRO A 44 -22.80 3.21 11.81
C PRO A 44 -22.53 3.74 13.22
N ALA A 45 -22.10 2.87 14.12
CA ALA A 45 -21.76 3.26 15.49
C ALA A 45 -20.35 3.87 15.61
N ILE A 46 -19.46 3.45 14.72
CA ILE A 46 -18.09 3.96 14.59
C ILE A 46 -18.07 4.98 13.45
N ASP A 47 -17.15 5.94 13.52
CA ASP A 47 -16.93 6.89 12.44
C ASP A 47 -16.34 6.20 11.20
N GLU A 48 -16.75 6.68 10.03
CA GLU A 48 -16.20 6.23 8.75
C GLU A 48 -14.76 6.70 8.61
N VAL A 49 -13.93 5.83 8.04
CA VAL A 49 -12.51 6.06 7.82
C VAL A 49 -12.30 6.53 6.37
N ASP A 50 -11.30 7.38 6.14
CA ASP A 50 -10.94 7.79 4.79
C ASP A 50 -10.51 6.57 3.95
N PRO A 51 -10.80 6.52 2.64
CA PRO A 51 -10.40 5.41 1.77
C PRO A 51 -8.90 5.11 1.74
N LYS A 52 -8.04 6.06 2.13
CA LYS A 52 -6.58 5.89 2.21
C LYS A 52 -6.12 5.21 3.50
N GLU A 53 -6.93 5.29 4.55
CA GLU A 53 -6.66 4.72 5.88
C GLU A 53 -7.41 3.40 6.08
N THR A 54 -8.25 3.01 5.11
CA THR A 54 -8.90 1.71 5.09
C THR A 54 -7.87 0.58 5.12
N PHE A 55 -8.14 -0.44 5.92
CA PHE A 55 -7.30 -1.63 5.96
C PHE A 55 -7.53 -2.48 4.70
N GLU A 56 -6.47 -2.73 3.94
CA GLU A 56 -6.51 -3.50 2.70
C GLU A 56 -5.91 -4.90 2.90
N THR A 57 -4.85 -5.00 3.69
CA THR A 57 -4.07 -6.23 3.88
C THR A 57 -4.45 -6.96 5.16
N GLU A 58 -4.31 -8.28 5.18
CA GLU A 58 -4.61 -9.14 6.33
C GLU A 58 -3.76 -8.77 7.55
N LYS A 59 -2.53 -8.32 7.29
CA LYS A 59 -1.63 -7.78 8.31
C LYS A 59 -2.20 -6.55 9.02
N GLN A 60 -2.86 -5.65 8.28
CA GLN A 60 -3.50 -4.47 8.85
C GLN A 60 -4.74 -4.86 9.66
N TRP A 61 -5.57 -5.77 9.14
CA TRP A 61 -6.76 -6.27 9.84
C TRP A 61 -6.44 -7.02 11.13
N LYS A 62 -5.31 -7.71 11.23
CA LYS A 62 -4.88 -8.62 12.32
C LYS A 62 -5.76 -9.84 12.57
N TYR A 63 -7.07 -9.69 12.43
CA TYR A 63 -8.07 -10.74 12.60
C TYR A 63 -8.82 -10.93 11.28
N MET A 64 -9.26 -12.15 11.00
CA MET A 64 -10.02 -12.52 9.82
C MET A 64 -11.39 -13.08 10.21
N PRO A 65 -12.38 -13.07 9.29
CA PRO A 65 -13.65 -13.74 9.54
C PRO A 65 -13.42 -15.23 9.87
N GLY A 66 -14.05 -15.70 10.93
CA GLY A 66 -13.83 -17.03 11.51
C GLY A 66 -12.92 -17.05 12.74
N ASP A 67 -12.15 -15.99 13.01
CA ASP A 67 -11.34 -15.92 14.22
C ASP A 67 -12.20 -15.76 15.49
N ARG A 68 -11.77 -16.43 16.56
CA ARG A 68 -12.30 -16.21 17.91
C ARG A 68 -11.61 -15.03 18.56
N VAL A 69 -12.39 -14.08 19.06
CA VAL A 69 -11.90 -12.86 19.70
C VAL A 69 -12.63 -12.61 21.02
N VAL A 70 -11.95 -11.99 21.97
CA VAL A 70 -12.50 -11.56 23.25
C VAL A 70 -12.63 -10.04 23.28
N ILE A 71 -13.79 -9.55 23.72
CA ILE A 71 -14.07 -8.13 23.85
C ILE A 71 -13.44 -7.59 25.13
N MET A 72 -12.61 -6.55 25.00
CA MET A 72 -11.88 -5.95 26.12
C MET A 72 -12.56 -4.71 26.70
N LYS A 73 -13.35 -3.98 25.90
CA LYS A 73 -14.02 -2.74 26.32
C LYS A 73 -15.50 -2.75 25.94
N GLY A 74 -16.30 -1.96 26.65
CA GLY A 74 -17.74 -1.84 26.42
C GLY A 74 -18.59 -2.72 27.32
N LYS A 75 -19.89 -2.81 27.00
CA LYS A 75 -20.91 -3.46 27.85
C LYS A 75 -20.73 -4.99 27.98
N GLN A 76 -20.24 -5.64 26.94
CA GLN A 76 -20.02 -7.09 26.88
C GLN A 76 -18.53 -7.46 26.99
N ARG A 77 -17.80 -6.72 27.84
CA ARG A 77 -16.41 -7.03 28.13
C ARG A 77 -16.29 -8.45 28.70
N GLY A 78 -15.34 -9.23 28.20
CA GLY A 78 -15.06 -10.60 28.61
C GLY A 78 -15.77 -11.66 27.75
N ASN A 79 -16.71 -11.27 26.90
CA ASN A 79 -17.37 -12.21 25.99
C ASN A 79 -16.43 -12.67 24.89
N ILE A 80 -16.46 -13.98 24.60
CA ILE A 80 -15.78 -14.59 23.46
C ILE A 80 -16.78 -14.66 22.31
N CYS A 81 -16.37 -14.16 21.16
CA CYS A 81 -17.20 -14.01 19.96
C CYS A 81 -16.38 -14.48 18.75
N VAL A 82 -17.06 -14.86 17.67
CA VAL A 82 -16.44 -15.10 16.37
C VAL A 82 -16.59 -13.88 15.47
N VAL A 83 -15.53 -13.48 14.78
CA VAL A 83 -15.59 -12.43 13.76
C VAL A 83 -16.40 -12.95 12.56
N LYS A 84 -17.51 -12.30 12.23
CA LYS A 84 -18.35 -12.67 11.08
C LYS A 84 -17.96 -11.93 9.81
N GLN A 85 -17.69 -10.64 9.90
CA GLN A 85 -17.37 -9.83 8.74
C GLN A 85 -16.53 -8.59 9.11
N HIS A 86 -15.72 -8.13 8.16
CA HIS A 86 -15.03 -6.85 8.24
C HIS A 86 -15.90 -5.74 7.64
N ASP A 87 -16.08 -4.66 8.39
CA ASP A 87 -16.63 -3.41 7.88
C ASP A 87 -15.49 -2.52 7.36
N ARG A 88 -15.26 -2.57 6.05
CA ARG A 88 -14.20 -1.80 5.38
C ARG A 88 -14.42 -0.28 5.44
N ILE A 89 -15.64 0.18 5.69
CA ILE A 89 -15.95 1.61 5.74
C ILE A 89 -15.46 2.21 7.08
N THR A 90 -15.60 1.46 8.17
CA THR A 90 -15.24 1.93 9.52
C THR A 90 -13.95 1.30 10.08
N ASN A 91 -13.31 0.41 9.33
CA ASN A 91 -12.24 -0.49 9.84
C ASN A 91 -12.69 -1.27 11.09
N GLY A 92 -13.98 -1.63 11.13
CA GLY A 92 -14.61 -2.33 12.25
C GLY A 92 -14.81 -3.81 11.99
N PHE A 93 -15.10 -4.55 13.06
CA PHE A 93 -15.45 -5.97 13.00
C PHE A 93 -16.91 -6.15 13.40
N ILE A 94 -17.66 -6.88 12.59
CA ILE A 94 -19.00 -7.36 12.93
C ILE A 94 -18.81 -8.74 13.57
N LEU A 95 -19.21 -8.86 14.83
CA LEU A 95 -19.12 -10.08 15.61
C LEU A 95 -20.43 -10.87 15.53
N ASP A 96 -20.41 -12.10 16.02
CA ASP A 96 -21.59 -12.94 16.22
C ASP A 96 -22.54 -12.40 17.32
N GLU A 97 -23.54 -13.21 17.67
CA GLU A 97 -24.60 -12.87 18.62
C GLU A 97 -24.09 -12.51 20.04
N ASN A 98 -22.90 -12.99 20.42
CA ASN A 98 -22.30 -12.69 21.72
C ASN A 98 -21.64 -11.30 21.76
N GLY A 99 -21.50 -10.67 20.59
CA GLY A 99 -20.92 -9.34 20.41
C GLY A 99 -21.89 -8.19 20.67
N PRO A 100 -21.40 -6.94 20.53
CA PRO A 100 -22.17 -5.73 20.82
C PRO A 100 -23.34 -5.61 19.88
N THR A 101 -24.55 -5.67 20.44
CA THR A 101 -25.80 -5.47 19.72
C THR A 101 -26.53 -4.22 20.20
N LYS A 102 -27.29 -3.59 19.30
CA LYS A 102 -28.26 -2.53 19.65
C LYS A 102 -29.66 -2.92 19.18
N THR A 103 -30.68 -2.60 19.97
CA THR A 103 -32.09 -2.86 19.61
C THR A 103 -32.66 -1.62 18.94
N VAL A 104 -33.09 -1.74 17.68
CA VAL A 104 -33.55 -0.60 16.86
C VAL A 104 -34.84 -0.98 16.12
N PRO A 105 -35.79 -0.04 15.91
CA PRO A 105 -36.94 -0.28 15.05
C PRO A 105 -36.53 -0.39 13.57
N VAL A 106 -36.92 -1.49 12.94
CA VAL A 106 -36.62 -1.81 11.54
C VAL A 106 -37.91 -1.87 10.71
N PRO A 107 -37.95 -1.22 9.52
CA PRO A 107 -39.07 -1.30 8.60
C PRO A 107 -39.33 -2.73 8.09
N LYS A 108 -40.59 -3.03 7.71
CA LYS A 108 -40.99 -4.38 7.23
C LYS A 108 -40.22 -4.87 6.00
N GLN A 109 -39.67 -3.95 5.22
CA GLN A 109 -38.85 -4.25 4.04
C GLN A 109 -37.54 -4.98 4.40
N PHE A 110 -37.07 -4.84 5.64
CA PHE A 110 -35.85 -5.48 6.14
C PHE A 110 -36.15 -6.52 7.23
N TRP A 111 -37.39 -7.02 7.30
CA TRP A 111 -37.75 -8.05 8.26
C TRP A 111 -37.18 -9.40 7.86
N LEU A 112 -36.74 -10.14 8.87
CA LEU A 112 -36.43 -11.55 8.74
C LEU A 112 -37.73 -12.36 8.78
N GLU A 113 -37.75 -13.52 8.11
CA GLU A 113 -38.88 -14.42 8.15
C GLU A 113 -39.17 -14.85 9.61
N GLY A 114 -40.44 -14.78 10.02
CA GLY A 114 -40.86 -15.10 11.39
C GLY A 114 -40.77 -13.96 12.41
N GLN A 115 -40.33 -12.76 12.02
CA GLN A 115 -40.31 -11.58 12.90
C GLN A 115 -41.74 -11.07 13.20
N LYS A 116 -42.05 -10.86 14.49
CA LYS A 116 -43.37 -10.37 14.96
C LYS A 116 -43.38 -8.88 15.29
N THR A 117 -42.26 -8.32 15.73
CA THR A 117 -42.15 -6.95 16.23
C THR A 117 -41.23 -6.12 15.33
N HIS A 118 -41.44 -4.80 15.30
CA HIS A 118 -40.54 -3.90 14.59
C HIS A 118 -39.16 -3.76 15.24
N MET A 119 -39.01 -4.15 16.50
CA MET A 119 -37.74 -4.06 17.23
C MET A 119 -36.86 -5.25 16.87
N LEU A 120 -35.68 -4.98 16.30
CA LEU A 120 -34.67 -5.98 15.97
C LEU A 120 -33.37 -5.66 16.70
N THR A 121 -32.70 -6.68 17.22
CA THR A 121 -31.33 -6.59 17.74
C THR A 121 -30.36 -6.76 16.57
N VAL A 122 -29.65 -5.69 16.22
CA VAL A 122 -28.65 -5.69 15.15
C VAL A 122 -27.24 -5.64 15.74
N PRO A 123 -26.27 -6.38 15.17
CA PRO A 123 -24.88 -6.30 15.60
C PRO A 123 -24.28 -4.94 15.25
N VAL A 124 -23.35 -4.50 16.09
CA VAL A 124 -22.65 -3.22 15.97
C VAL A 124 -21.18 -3.51 15.69
N ALA A 125 -20.59 -2.77 14.75
CA ALA A 125 -19.17 -2.87 14.49
C ALA A 125 -18.34 -2.45 15.71
N ILE A 126 -17.26 -3.16 15.99
CA ILE A 126 -16.29 -2.84 17.05
C ILE A 126 -14.92 -2.54 16.45
N LYS A 127 -14.14 -1.64 17.08
CA LYS A 127 -12.78 -1.30 16.63
C LYS A 127 -11.80 -2.42 16.95
N GLN A 128 -10.75 -2.53 16.14
CA GLN A 128 -9.65 -3.50 16.32
C GLN A 128 -9.00 -3.45 17.70
N GLU A 129 -8.87 -2.26 18.30
CA GLU A 129 -8.20 -2.06 19.59
C GLU A 129 -8.99 -2.63 20.79
N ASP A 130 -10.30 -2.77 20.62
CA ASP A 130 -11.22 -3.18 21.68
C ASP A 130 -11.44 -4.70 21.71
N VAL A 131 -10.80 -5.44 20.80
CA VAL A 131 -10.87 -6.90 20.69
C VAL A 131 -9.47 -7.51 20.67
N LYS A 132 -9.36 -8.71 21.23
CA LYS A 132 -8.12 -9.49 21.29
C LYS A 132 -8.35 -10.90 20.79
N LEU A 133 -7.37 -11.47 20.10
CA LEU A 133 -7.46 -12.83 19.57
C LEU A 133 -7.51 -13.84 20.72
N VAL A 134 -8.30 -14.89 20.56
CA VAL A 134 -8.37 -16.02 21.47
C VAL A 134 -7.85 -17.24 20.73
N ALA A 135 -6.88 -17.92 21.33
CA ALA A 135 -6.31 -19.15 20.80
C ALA A 135 -6.33 -20.23 21.88
N ASP A 136 -6.53 -21.47 21.45
CA ASP A 136 -6.37 -22.63 22.30
C ASP A 136 -4.90 -23.06 22.20
N VAL A 137 -4.18 -22.98 23.31
CA VAL A 137 -2.74 -23.24 23.40
C VAL A 137 -2.52 -24.42 24.35
N ASP A 138 -1.58 -25.30 24.03
CA ASP A 138 -1.21 -26.42 24.89
C ASP A 138 -0.61 -25.93 26.21
N ASP A 139 -1.07 -26.49 27.32
CA ASP A 139 -0.56 -26.15 28.65
C ASP A 139 0.85 -26.74 28.83
N PRO A 140 1.91 -25.93 29.01
CA PRO A 140 3.25 -26.45 29.24
C PRO A 140 3.35 -27.24 30.56
N GLN A 141 2.43 -27.01 31.50
CA GLN A 141 2.39 -27.72 32.79
C GLN A 141 1.65 -29.07 32.71
N ASN A 142 0.70 -29.22 31.79
CA ASN A 142 -0.11 -30.42 31.62
C ASN A 142 -0.16 -30.81 30.13
N PRO A 143 0.86 -31.52 29.62
CA PRO A 143 0.93 -31.88 28.21
C PRO A 143 -0.31 -32.69 27.80
N GLY A 144 -1.02 -32.22 26.77
CA GLY A 144 -2.25 -32.81 26.25
C GLY A 144 -3.55 -32.10 26.66
N GLN A 145 -3.49 -31.09 27.53
CA GLN A 145 -4.63 -30.22 27.81
C GLN A 145 -4.46 -28.85 27.15
N THR A 146 -5.45 -28.45 26.35
CA THR A 146 -5.51 -27.12 25.73
C THR A 146 -6.15 -26.12 26.69
N LYS A 147 -5.50 -24.98 26.90
CA LYS A 147 -6.06 -23.82 27.60
C LYS A 147 -6.48 -22.76 26.59
N THR A 148 -7.69 -22.24 26.73
CA THR A 148 -8.14 -21.07 25.96
C THR A 148 -7.51 -19.81 26.54
N VAL A 149 -6.64 -19.16 25.76
CA VAL A 149 -5.87 -17.99 26.18
C VAL A 149 -6.21 -16.78 25.31
N ALA A 150 -6.33 -15.61 25.93
CA ALA A 150 -6.43 -14.33 25.23
C ALA A 150 -5.04 -13.79 24.90
N VAL A 151 -4.79 -13.52 23.62
CA VAL A 151 -3.52 -13.06 23.09
C VAL A 151 -3.44 -11.55 23.21
N ARG A 152 -2.40 -11.05 23.88
CA ARG A 152 -2.24 -9.61 24.15
C ARG A 152 -2.01 -8.79 22.88
N ASP A 153 -1.10 -9.23 22.02
CA ASP A 153 -0.87 -8.64 20.70
C ASP A 153 -0.24 -9.66 19.75
N VAL A 154 -0.43 -9.43 18.46
CA VAL A 154 0.04 -10.31 17.38
C VAL A 154 1.07 -9.56 16.55
N THR A 155 2.22 -10.20 16.36
CA THR A 155 3.26 -9.77 15.42
C THR A 155 3.22 -10.66 14.18
N PHE A 156 3.77 -10.17 13.07
CA PHE A 156 3.79 -10.91 11.80
C PHE A 156 5.21 -11.19 11.40
N GLY A 157 5.56 -12.47 11.28
CA GLY A 157 6.89 -12.94 10.90
C GLY A 157 6.81 -13.87 9.69
N GLY A 158 7.59 -13.61 8.64
CA GLY A 158 7.58 -14.44 7.43
C GLY A 158 6.23 -14.48 6.70
N TYR A 159 6.18 -15.29 5.64
CA TYR A 159 4.98 -15.53 4.83
C TYR A 159 4.96 -16.99 4.36
N TYR A 160 3.76 -17.51 4.13
CA TYR A 160 3.54 -18.83 3.54
C TYR A 160 2.38 -18.77 2.55
N TYR A 161 2.35 -19.70 1.60
CA TYR A 161 1.20 -19.84 0.72
C TYR A 161 0.14 -20.66 1.44
N ASP A 162 -1.03 -20.06 1.66
CA ASP A 162 -2.17 -20.73 2.25
C ASP A 162 -3.08 -21.26 1.14
N ALA A 163 -3.32 -22.58 1.14
CA ALA A 163 -4.10 -23.25 0.11
C ALA A 163 -5.60 -22.91 0.21
N ASP A 164 -6.11 -22.75 1.43
CA ASP A 164 -7.53 -22.47 1.68
C ASP A 164 -7.86 -21.03 1.25
N TYR A 165 -6.97 -20.08 1.59
CA TYR A 165 -7.09 -18.69 1.17
C TYR A 165 -6.58 -18.40 -0.26
N LYS A 166 -5.88 -19.36 -0.89
CA LYS A 166 -5.27 -19.26 -2.23
C LYS A 166 -4.33 -18.04 -2.39
N LYS A 167 -3.68 -17.58 -1.32
CA LYS A 167 -2.79 -16.39 -1.32
C LYS A 167 -1.65 -16.50 -0.32
N MET A 168 -0.65 -15.63 -0.46
CA MET A 168 0.47 -15.53 0.49
C MET A 168 0.01 -14.86 1.79
N MET A 169 -0.07 -15.63 2.86
CA MET A 169 -0.48 -15.19 4.20
C MET A 169 0.74 -15.02 5.11
N PRO A 170 0.80 -13.99 5.97
CA PRO A 170 1.86 -13.88 6.96
C PRO A 170 1.62 -14.84 8.13
N TYR A 171 2.68 -15.35 8.78
CA TYR A 171 2.48 -16.08 10.03
C TYR A 171 2.12 -15.10 11.16
N ARG A 172 1.06 -15.43 11.91
CA ARG A 172 0.69 -14.69 13.12
C ARG A 172 1.44 -15.25 14.30
N GLN A 173 2.32 -14.45 14.89
CA GLN A 173 3.11 -14.82 16.05
C GLN A 173 2.61 -14.04 17.27
N VAL A 174 2.67 -14.66 18.44
CA VAL A 174 2.37 -13.92 19.68
C VAL A 174 3.50 -12.95 19.99
N SER A 175 3.14 -11.73 20.37
CA SER A 175 4.14 -10.72 20.72
C SER A 175 5.00 -11.17 21.89
N GLY A 176 6.29 -11.42 21.63
CA GLY A 176 7.28 -11.86 22.62
C GLY A 176 7.72 -13.31 22.43
N GLU A 177 6.86 -14.16 21.86
CA GLU A 177 7.12 -15.58 21.65
C GLU A 177 6.90 -15.92 20.18
N ARG A 178 8.00 -15.93 19.41
CA ARG A 178 7.94 -16.09 17.94
C ARG A 178 7.62 -17.51 17.51
N ASP A 179 7.91 -18.48 18.36
CA ASP A 179 7.68 -19.90 18.06
C ASP A 179 6.20 -20.26 18.17
N LEU A 180 5.43 -19.49 18.94
CA LEU A 180 3.99 -19.68 19.08
C LEU A 180 3.23 -18.99 17.95
N VAL A 181 2.97 -19.77 16.89
CA VAL A 181 2.24 -19.34 15.70
C VAL A 181 0.76 -19.68 15.82
N ILE A 182 -0.09 -18.68 15.62
CA ILE A 182 -1.55 -18.85 15.61
C ILE A 182 -2.02 -18.98 14.16
N PRO A 183 -2.57 -20.13 13.75
CA PRO A 183 -3.01 -20.34 12.37
C PRO A 183 -4.17 -19.41 12.03
N TRP A 184 -4.28 -18.99 10.76
CA TRP A 184 -5.46 -18.28 10.26
C TRP A 184 -6.70 -19.19 10.29
N PRO A 185 -7.91 -18.63 10.44
CA PRO A 185 -9.13 -19.43 10.45
C PRO A 185 -9.39 -19.98 9.05
N LYS A 186 -10.00 -21.15 8.93
CA LYS A 186 -10.36 -21.68 7.61
C LYS A 186 -11.54 -20.88 7.05
N PRO A 187 -11.43 -20.31 5.83
CA PRO A 187 -12.55 -19.65 5.19
C PRO A 187 -13.67 -20.64 4.86
N GLU A 188 -14.89 -20.13 4.72
CA GLU A 188 -16.01 -20.94 4.20
C GLU A 188 -15.75 -21.28 2.73
N GLU A 189 -15.98 -22.55 2.36
CA GLU A 189 -15.89 -22.97 0.96
C GLU A 189 -17.04 -22.36 0.17
N HIS A 190 -16.70 -21.60 -0.86
CA HIS A 190 -17.66 -21.08 -1.81
C HIS A 190 -17.57 -21.88 -3.09
N GLU A 191 -18.73 -22.32 -3.60
CA GLU A 191 -18.83 -22.92 -4.92
C GLU A 191 -18.41 -21.90 -5.98
N ASP A 192 -17.77 -22.38 -7.04
CA ASP A 192 -17.37 -21.55 -8.15
C ASP A 192 -18.62 -20.98 -8.85
N GLY A 193 -18.62 -19.66 -9.08
CA GLY A 193 -19.73 -18.99 -9.75
C GLY A 193 -19.85 -19.39 -11.23
N GLU A 194 -21.01 -19.10 -11.84
CA GLU A 194 -21.29 -19.45 -13.26
C GLU A 194 -20.25 -18.88 -14.25
N LEU A 195 -19.64 -17.74 -13.93
CA LEU A 195 -18.61 -17.09 -14.75
C LEU A 195 -17.18 -17.51 -14.38
N ALA A 196 -17.00 -18.43 -13.44
CA ALA A 196 -15.70 -18.95 -13.07
C ALA A 196 -15.18 -19.90 -14.15
N THR A 197 -13.88 -19.82 -14.43
CA THR A 197 -13.20 -20.76 -15.33
C THR A 197 -12.66 -21.92 -14.52
N ASP A 198 -12.79 -23.14 -15.03
CA ASP A 198 -12.23 -24.32 -14.39
C ASP A 198 -10.70 -24.21 -14.22
N GLY A 199 -10.19 -24.78 -13.11
CA GLY A 199 -8.79 -24.71 -12.74
C GLY A 199 -7.85 -25.41 -13.74
N MET A 200 -8.31 -26.43 -14.46
CA MET A 200 -7.50 -27.08 -15.49
C MET A 200 -7.39 -26.20 -16.74
N ALA A 201 -8.51 -25.63 -17.19
CA ALA A 201 -8.53 -24.71 -18.33
C ALA A 201 -7.67 -23.47 -18.09
N ALA A 202 -7.66 -22.92 -16.87
CA ALA A 202 -6.81 -21.78 -16.53
C ALA A 202 -5.31 -22.11 -16.50
N ARG A 203 -4.93 -23.37 -16.21
CA ARG A 203 -3.53 -23.82 -16.18
C ARG A 203 -3.02 -24.26 -17.56
N GLU A 204 -3.91 -24.44 -18.52
CA GLU A 204 -3.54 -24.79 -19.88
C GLU A 204 -2.75 -23.64 -20.51
N GLN A 205 -1.46 -23.88 -20.78
CA GLN A 205 -0.64 -22.92 -21.48
C GLN A 205 -0.94 -23.02 -22.99
N THR A 206 -1.55 -21.98 -23.55
CA THR A 206 -1.89 -21.94 -24.99
C THR A 206 -0.91 -21.11 -25.82
N PHE A 207 -0.07 -20.30 -25.17
CA PHE A 207 0.88 -19.41 -25.83
C PHE A 207 2.32 -19.71 -25.41
N TRP A 208 3.18 -19.85 -26.42
CA TRP A 208 4.63 -19.90 -26.29
C TRP A 208 5.27 -18.83 -27.17
N VAL A 209 6.44 -18.35 -26.76
CA VAL A 209 7.22 -17.40 -27.56
C VAL A 209 7.97 -18.19 -28.64
N GLU A 210 7.34 -18.38 -29.80
CA GLU A 210 7.87 -19.23 -30.88
C GLU A 210 8.81 -18.51 -31.86
N SER A 211 8.51 -17.24 -32.16
CA SER A 211 9.16 -16.51 -33.25
C SER A 211 9.66 -15.15 -32.79
N LEU A 212 10.89 -14.81 -33.17
CA LEU A 212 11.41 -13.45 -33.07
C LEU A 212 11.06 -12.59 -34.29
N ALA A 213 10.79 -13.24 -35.44
CA ALA A 213 10.52 -12.56 -36.70
C ALA A 213 9.05 -12.15 -36.85
N LYS A 214 8.12 -12.97 -36.33
CA LYS A 214 6.68 -12.72 -36.41
C LYS A 214 6.16 -12.23 -35.05
N ASN A 215 5.48 -11.08 -35.06
CA ASN A 215 4.80 -10.59 -33.86
C ASN A 215 3.67 -11.56 -33.43
N PRO A 216 3.45 -11.75 -32.13
CA PRO A 216 2.41 -12.66 -31.62
C PRO A 216 1.00 -12.12 -31.84
N ILE A 217 0.86 -10.80 -32.00
CA ILE A 217 -0.40 -10.12 -32.30
C ILE A 217 -0.32 -9.43 -33.66
N PRO A 218 -1.43 -9.39 -34.41
CA PRO A 218 -1.47 -8.75 -35.72
C PRO A 218 -1.27 -7.23 -35.60
N GLU A 219 -0.63 -6.63 -36.59
CA GLU A 219 -0.27 -5.20 -36.57
C GLU A 219 -1.49 -4.28 -36.45
N ALA A 220 -2.61 -4.65 -37.09
CA ALA A 220 -3.87 -3.92 -37.03
C ALA A 220 -4.44 -3.82 -35.60
N ALA A 221 -4.15 -4.77 -34.72
CA ALA A 221 -4.60 -4.76 -33.33
C ALA A 221 -3.81 -3.78 -32.45
N PHE A 222 -2.67 -3.25 -32.90
CA PHE A 222 -1.91 -2.32 -32.08
C PHE A 222 -2.67 -1.02 -31.79
N LEU A 223 -3.60 -0.61 -32.65
CA LEU A 223 -4.40 0.60 -32.45
C LEU A 223 -5.38 0.49 -31.28
N THR A 224 -5.85 -0.72 -30.98
CA THR A 224 -6.76 -0.98 -29.85
C THR A 224 -6.01 -1.19 -28.54
N ILE A 225 -4.86 -1.86 -28.61
CA ILE A 225 -4.05 -2.19 -27.42
C ILE A 225 -3.30 -0.97 -26.89
N ARG A 226 -2.86 -0.07 -27.77
CA ARG A 226 -2.07 1.11 -27.39
C ARG A 226 -2.40 2.33 -28.24
N ASN A 227 -2.31 3.52 -27.64
CA ASN A 227 -2.45 4.77 -28.37
C ASN A 227 -1.16 5.06 -29.20
N PRO A 228 -1.22 5.04 -30.54
CA PRO A 228 -0.05 5.32 -31.39
C PRO A 228 0.47 6.75 -31.27
N HIS A 229 -0.40 7.71 -30.93
CA HIS A 229 -0.10 9.15 -30.84
C HIS A 229 -0.01 9.63 -29.39
N SER A 230 0.44 8.77 -28.48
CA SER A 230 0.63 9.14 -27.08
C SER A 230 1.62 10.30 -26.93
N LYS A 231 1.15 11.43 -26.38
CA LYS A 231 1.99 12.59 -26.06
C LYS A 231 3.16 12.28 -25.11
N PHE A 232 3.05 11.20 -24.35
CA PHE A 232 4.08 10.75 -23.41
C PHE A 232 5.21 9.97 -24.10
N ARG A 233 5.01 9.54 -25.36
CA ARG A 233 6.03 8.86 -26.17
C ARG A 233 6.99 9.88 -26.78
N ARG A 234 7.90 10.40 -25.95
CA ARG A 234 9.01 11.25 -26.41
C ARG A 234 10.03 10.37 -27.13
N GLY A 235 10.29 10.65 -28.41
CA GLY A 235 11.30 9.92 -29.20
C GLY A 235 12.70 10.10 -28.63
N LYS A 236 13.64 9.25 -29.05
CA LYS A 236 15.07 9.42 -28.74
C LYS A 236 15.69 10.34 -29.79
N LEU A 237 16.54 11.26 -29.35
CA LEU A 237 17.29 12.12 -30.27
C LEU A 237 18.32 11.28 -31.02
N THR A 238 18.37 11.43 -32.34
CA THR A 238 19.41 10.84 -33.18
C THR A 238 20.60 11.79 -33.33
N ALA A 239 21.77 11.27 -33.73
CA ALA A 239 22.94 12.11 -34.01
C ALA A 239 22.64 13.22 -35.05
N ARG A 240 21.76 12.93 -36.01
CA ARG A 240 21.29 13.90 -37.01
C ARG A 240 20.38 14.97 -36.40
N ASP A 241 19.53 14.59 -35.45
CA ASP A 241 18.70 15.57 -34.74
C ASP A 241 19.58 16.47 -33.88
N ILE A 242 20.59 15.90 -33.22
CA ILE A 242 21.59 16.65 -32.46
C ILE A 242 22.38 17.59 -33.37
N SER A 243 22.85 17.14 -34.54
CA SER A 243 23.60 17.99 -35.46
C SER A 243 22.76 19.14 -36.04
N LYS A 244 21.44 18.95 -36.17
CA LYS A 244 20.51 20.02 -36.56
C LYS A 244 20.23 20.99 -35.40
N LEU A 245 20.20 20.46 -34.18
CA LEU A 245 19.93 21.22 -32.96
C LEU A 245 21.14 22.06 -32.52
N VAL A 246 22.35 21.54 -32.74
CA VAL A 246 23.60 22.20 -32.37
C VAL A 246 24.05 23.11 -33.52
N ALA A 247 24.21 24.40 -33.24
CA ALA A 247 24.75 25.35 -34.20
C ALA A 247 26.23 25.02 -34.52
N PRO A 248 26.67 25.21 -35.78
CA PRO A 248 28.05 24.98 -36.15
C PRO A 248 28.98 25.94 -35.40
N PRO A 249 30.15 25.49 -34.93
CA PRO A 249 31.11 26.37 -34.27
C PRO A 249 31.68 27.39 -35.27
N MET A 250 31.89 28.62 -34.80
CA MET A 250 32.52 29.66 -35.61
C MET A 250 33.97 29.28 -35.91
N PRO A 251 34.45 29.47 -37.16
CA PRO A 251 35.86 29.25 -37.48
C PRO A 251 36.76 30.18 -36.68
N LEU A 252 37.91 29.67 -36.23
CA LEU A 252 38.88 30.46 -35.46
C LEU A 252 39.56 31.50 -36.36
N SER A 253 39.65 32.74 -35.90
CA SER A 253 40.46 33.81 -36.52
C SER A 253 41.95 33.46 -36.48
N GLU A 254 42.73 33.99 -37.42
CA GLU A 254 44.18 33.79 -37.55
C GLU A 254 44.93 34.11 -36.25
N VAL A 255 44.60 35.23 -35.58
CA VAL A 255 45.20 35.61 -34.29
C VAL A 255 44.93 34.54 -33.22
N LYS A 256 43.73 33.98 -33.21
CA LYS A 256 43.32 32.96 -32.25
C LYS A 256 43.98 31.61 -32.55
N LYS A 257 44.20 31.27 -33.82
CA LYS A 257 44.98 30.11 -34.24
C LYS A 257 46.45 30.26 -33.83
N ALA A 258 47.06 31.43 -34.06
CA ALA A 258 48.43 31.72 -33.65
C ALA A 258 48.62 31.58 -32.13
N ARG A 259 47.67 32.11 -31.34
CA ARG A 259 47.65 31.96 -29.88
C ARG A 259 47.47 30.50 -29.43
N LEU A 260 46.74 29.69 -30.18
CA LEU A 260 46.57 28.26 -29.90
C LEU A 260 47.89 27.52 -30.16
N ALA A 261 48.57 27.82 -31.26
CA ALA A 261 49.89 27.28 -31.58
C ALA A 261 50.95 27.67 -30.53
N GLU A 262 50.96 28.93 -30.08
CA GLU A 262 51.83 29.39 -28.98
C GLU A 262 51.53 28.60 -27.69
N LYS A 263 50.25 28.37 -27.37
CA LYS A 263 49.85 27.58 -26.20
C LYS A 263 50.27 26.12 -26.32
N GLU A 264 50.21 25.53 -27.51
CA GLU A 264 50.70 24.17 -27.78
C GLU A 264 52.22 24.08 -27.60
N GLN A 265 52.97 25.07 -28.09
CA GLN A 265 54.43 25.16 -27.87
C GLN A 265 54.76 25.30 -26.38
N LEU A 266 54.07 26.17 -25.66
CA LEU A 266 54.23 26.32 -24.20
C LEU A 266 53.84 25.05 -23.43
N ALA A 267 52.88 24.27 -23.93
CA ALA A 267 52.49 23.01 -23.29
C ALA A 267 53.52 21.88 -23.50
N GLN A 268 54.29 21.93 -24.59
CA GLN A 268 55.41 21.01 -24.83
C GLN A 268 56.61 21.32 -23.94
N ILE A 269 56.78 22.59 -23.54
CA ILE A 269 57.79 22.95 -22.54
C ILE A 269 57.43 22.23 -21.23
N PRO A 270 58.36 21.45 -20.64
CA PRO A 270 58.09 20.77 -19.38
C PRO A 270 57.80 21.81 -18.31
N LYS A 271 56.61 21.72 -17.70
CA LYS A 271 56.24 22.62 -16.61
C LYS A 271 57.25 22.45 -15.48
N PRO A 272 57.84 23.55 -14.97
CA PRO A 272 58.75 23.46 -13.84
C PRO A 272 57.97 22.84 -12.66
N LYS A 273 58.44 21.69 -12.22
CA LYS A 273 57.94 21.02 -11.02
C LYS A 273 58.88 21.35 -9.88
N LEU A 274 58.31 21.63 -8.71
CA LEU A 274 59.10 21.85 -7.51
C LEU A 274 59.90 20.58 -7.19
N THR A 275 61.23 20.69 -7.22
CA THR A 275 62.11 19.55 -6.93
C THR A 275 62.05 19.17 -5.46
N GLU A 276 62.47 17.96 -5.11
CA GLU A 276 62.54 17.54 -3.70
C GLU A 276 63.57 18.34 -2.92
N GLU A 277 64.67 18.74 -3.57
CA GLU A 277 65.68 19.64 -3.01
C GLU A 277 65.07 21.02 -2.67
N ASP A 278 64.29 21.61 -3.59
CA ASP A 278 63.60 22.87 -3.34
C ASP A 278 62.61 22.75 -2.17
N LYS A 279 61.86 21.63 -2.09
CA LYS A 279 60.94 21.37 -0.97
C LYS A 279 61.67 21.29 0.36
N ASN A 280 62.83 20.64 0.41
CA ASN A 280 63.64 20.52 1.62
C ASN A 280 64.24 21.87 2.02
N LEU A 281 64.72 22.67 1.07
CA LEU A 281 65.20 24.03 1.33
C LEU A 281 64.10 24.95 1.86
N ILE A 282 62.90 24.88 1.26
CA ILE A 282 61.72 25.60 1.74
C ILE A 282 61.35 25.12 3.15
N GLY A 283 61.33 23.80 3.38
CA GLY A 283 61.04 23.21 4.68
C GLY A 283 62.02 23.61 5.78
N ASN A 284 63.32 23.65 5.48
CA ASN A 284 64.36 24.08 6.41
C ASN A 284 64.23 25.56 6.76
N LYS A 285 64.00 26.44 5.79
CA LYS A 285 63.75 27.88 6.05
C LYS A 285 62.49 28.09 6.90
N ILE A 286 61.44 27.31 6.65
CA ILE A 286 60.22 27.35 7.47
C ILE A 286 60.54 26.91 8.90
N TYR A 287 61.31 25.83 9.08
CA TYR A 287 61.73 25.34 10.39
C TYR A 287 62.60 26.34 11.15
N GLU A 288 63.58 26.97 10.48
CA GLU A 288 64.42 28.03 11.04
C GLU A 288 63.59 29.22 11.51
N HIS A 289 62.68 29.72 10.67
CA HIS A 289 61.78 30.81 11.03
C HIS A 289 60.84 30.45 12.19
N LEU A 290 60.29 29.23 12.22
CA LEU A 290 59.46 28.75 13.32
C LEU A 290 60.26 28.60 14.62
N ARG A 291 61.51 28.14 14.53
CA ARG A 291 62.42 28.03 15.67
C ARG A 291 62.79 29.40 16.23
N GLU A 292 63.04 30.40 15.38
CA GLU A 292 63.25 31.79 15.80
C GLU A 292 62.01 32.40 16.46
N TYR A 293 60.82 32.03 16.00
CA TYR A 293 59.54 32.52 16.55
C TYR A 293 59.16 31.87 17.89
N VAL A 294 59.43 30.56 18.06
CA VAL A 294 59.15 29.80 19.30
C VAL A 294 60.27 29.94 20.34
N GLY A 295 61.49 30.29 19.90
CA GLY A 295 62.63 30.58 20.77
C GLY A 295 62.64 31.99 21.37
N LYS A 296 61.60 32.80 21.10
CA LYS A 296 61.27 34.05 21.78
C LYS A 296 60.00 33.86 22.60
#